data_AF-A0A8T3SRG4-F1
#
_entry.id   AF-A0A8T3SRG4-F1
#
_cell.length_a   1.000
_cell.length_b   1.000
_cell.length_c   1.000
_cell.angle_alpha   90.00
_cell.angle_beta   90.00
_cell.angle_gamma   90.00
#
_symmetry.space_group_name_H-M   'P 1'
#
loop_
_entity.id
_entity.type
_entity.pdbx_description
1 polymer ?
#
loop_
_entity_poly.entity_id
_entity_poly.type
_entity_poly.pdbx_seq_one_letter_code
_entity_poly.pdbx_strand_id
1 'polypeptide(L)'
;MDPAIKRYLDEHGATYSREALRQSLVDAGHDSDAVDAAIAEWEAQRTGTNVDPEKRRTFGRWAIGLHVAALVAVFLLLVVLKGSTAIGLALLGCAALGVAMLIGWAISTLVGRALLPRAGVIVALVVPAISAFLLAGTCFALLNTSVSTPPRPGSVQLEILAPRAFEGSGAASCYVGGGSVGVQVNSGPLGTLGGKPLSVSLSWYGDDPNNPAPASGTSLSVFLDATGEGEAGPTSFSVIFSTKLVVDAAPDGLTGTIGFEGLASEPSGAPGQPTTPEVISGSVNWNCE
;
A
#
# COMPACT_ATOMS: atom_id res chain seq x y z
N MET A 1 -36.50 -47.68 -10.31
CA MET A 1 -36.46 -47.27 -11.73
C MET A 1 -36.09 -48.43 -12.65
N ASP A 2 -36.78 -48.58 -13.79
CA ASP A 2 -36.45 -49.51 -14.89
C ASP A 2 -35.05 -49.18 -15.47
N PRO A 3 -34.16 -50.18 -15.65
CA PRO A 3 -32.83 -49.97 -16.23
C PRO A 3 -32.82 -49.28 -17.61
N ALA A 4 -33.83 -49.52 -18.45
CA ALA A 4 -33.93 -48.91 -19.77
C ALA A 4 -34.26 -47.42 -19.68
N ILE A 5 -35.23 -47.07 -18.84
CA ILE A 5 -35.60 -45.67 -18.55
C ILE A 5 -34.41 -44.93 -17.93
N LYS A 6 -33.72 -45.55 -16.96
CA LYS A 6 -32.52 -44.97 -16.34
C LYS A 6 -31.45 -44.62 -17.37
N ARG A 7 -31.08 -45.59 -18.22
CA ARG A 7 -30.05 -45.40 -19.23
C ARG A 7 -30.43 -44.28 -20.21
N TYR A 8 -31.69 -44.24 -20.63
CA TYR A 8 -32.20 -43.18 -21.51
C TYR A 8 -32.11 -41.79 -20.86
N LEU A 9 -32.52 -41.66 -19.59
CA LEU A 9 -32.43 -40.40 -18.85
C LEU A 9 -30.97 -39.98 -18.61
N ASP A 10 -30.06 -40.92 -18.34
CA ASP A 10 -28.64 -40.62 -18.18
C ASP A 10 -27.99 -40.14 -19.50
N GLU A 11 -28.41 -40.68 -20.65
CA GLU A 11 -27.87 -40.36 -21.97
C GLU A 11 -28.46 -39.06 -22.55
N HIS A 12 -29.75 -38.81 -22.33
CA HIS A 12 -30.51 -37.75 -23.00
C HIS A 12 -31.03 -36.65 -22.08
N GLY A 13 -31.03 -36.89 -20.77
CA GLY A 13 -31.64 -35.98 -19.80
C GLY A 13 -30.93 -34.63 -19.65
N ALA A 14 -29.69 -34.48 -20.12
CA ALA A 14 -29.00 -33.18 -20.16
C ALA A 14 -29.39 -32.32 -21.38
N THR A 15 -29.98 -32.93 -22.40
CA THR A 15 -30.15 -32.32 -23.72
C THR A 15 -31.61 -31.94 -24.02
N TYR A 16 -32.57 -32.72 -23.52
CA TYR A 16 -33.99 -32.52 -23.81
C TYR A 16 -34.78 -32.03 -22.60
N SER A 17 -35.90 -31.35 -22.86
CA SER A 17 -36.83 -30.93 -21.81
C SER A 17 -37.54 -32.13 -21.19
N ARG A 18 -38.07 -31.92 -19.97
CA ARG A 18 -38.84 -32.93 -19.24
C ARG A 18 -39.98 -33.51 -20.08
N GLU A 19 -40.73 -32.66 -20.78
CA GLU A 19 -41.86 -33.05 -21.61
C GLU A 19 -41.41 -33.89 -22.80
N ALA A 20 -40.27 -33.55 -23.42
CA ALA A 20 -39.72 -34.30 -24.54
C ALA A 20 -39.19 -35.68 -24.10
N LEU A 21 -38.55 -35.76 -22.94
CA LEU A 21 -38.11 -37.04 -22.35
C LEU A 21 -39.31 -37.92 -22.01
N ARG A 22 -40.33 -37.35 -21.37
CA ARG A 22 -41.58 -38.04 -21.03
C ARG A 22 -42.26 -38.57 -22.28
N GLN A 23 -42.47 -37.71 -23.29
CA GLN A 23 -43.13 -38.09 -24.53
C GLN A 23 -42.37 -39.22 -25.24
N SER A 24 -41.05 -39.12 -25.33
CA SER A 24 -40.22 -40.15 -25.97
C SER A 24 -40.26 -41.50 -25.26
N LEU A 25 -40.37 -41.53 -23.93
CA LEU A 25 -40.45 -42.77 -23.15
C LEU A 25 -41.85 -43.39 -23.21
N VAL A 26 -42.91 -42.56 -23.21
CA VAL A 26 -44.29 -43.02 -23.39
C VAL A 26 -44.51 -43.57 -24.80
N ASP A 27 -43.98 -42.90 -25.83
CA ASP A 27 -44.05 -43.38 -27.22
C ASP A 27 -43.28 -44.70 -27.43
N ALA A 28 -42.27 -44.97 -26.59
CA ALA A 28 -41.54 -46.24 -26.56
C ALA A 28 -42.31 -47.37 -25.83
N GLY A 29 -43.52 -47.10 -25.33
CA GLY A 29 -44.40 -48.08 -24.70
C GLY A 29 -44.23 -48.22 -23.19
N HIS A 30 -43.53 -47.29 -22.52
CA HIS A 30 -43.47 -47.26 -21.07
C HIS A 30 -44.75 -46.63 -20.47
N ASP A 31 -45.16 -47.13 -19.30
CA ASP A 31 -46.29 -46.61 -18.55
C ASP A 31 -46.06 -45.15 -18.12
N SER A 32 -47.07 -44.29 -18.27
CA SER A 32 -46.92 -42.85 -18.06
C SER A 32 -46.59 -42.50 -16.60
N ASP A 33 -47.23 -43.18 -15.66
CA ASP A 33 -47.04 -42.91 -14.23
C ASP A 33 -45.66 -43.39 -13.77
N ALA A 34 -45.20 -44.52 -14.33
CA ALA A 34 -43.85 -45.04 -14.11
C ALA A 34 -42.77 -44.11 -14.68
N VAL A 35 -42.99 -43.51 -15.86
CA VAL A 35 -42.07 -42.52 -16.46
C VAL A 35 -42.02 -41.25 -15.63
N ASP A 36 -43.17 -40.72 -15.20
CA ASP A 36 -43.24 -39.50 -14.39
C ASP A 36 -42.55 -39.69 -13.02
N ALA A 37 -42.72 -40.86 -12.40
CA ALA A 37 -42.01 -41.23 -11.17
C ALA A 37 -40.49 -41.38 -11.39
N ALA A 38 -40.06 -42.01 -12.49
CA ALA A 38 -38.65 -42.19 -12.81
C ALA A 38 -37.93 -40.87 -13.13
N ILE A 39 -38.58 -39.97 -13.87
CA ILE A 39 -38.06 -38.62 -14.13
C ILE A 39 -37.92 -37.84 -12.82
N ALA A 40 -38.94 -37.88 -11.94
CA ALA A 40 -38.87 -37.21 -10.64
C ALA A 40 -37.75 -37.79 -9.76
N GLU A 41 -37.58 -39.11 -9.74
CA GLU A 41 -36.49 -39.80 -9.01
C GLU A 41 -35.11 -39.40 -9.55
N TRP A 42 -34.95 -39.36 -10.88
CA TRP A 42 -33.71 -38.97 -11.56
C TRP A 42 -33.38 -37.48 -11.38
N GLU A 43 -34.37 -36.59 -11.47
CA GLU A 43 -34.23 -35.16 -11.17
C GLU A 43 -33.82 -34.95 -9.71
N ALA A 44 -34.42 -35.68 -8.76
CA ALA A 44 -34.07 -35.64 -7.35
C ALA A 44 -32.63 -36.15 -7.10
N GLN A 45 -32.17 -37.17 -7.82
CA GLN A 45 -30.79 -37.66 -7.75
C GLN A 45 -29.79 -36.66 -8.36
N ARG A 46 -30.19 -35.89 -9.38
CA ARG A 46 -29.33 -34.90 -10.05
C ARG A 46 -29.26 -33.57 -9.30
N THR A 47 -30.37 -33.13 -8.71
CA THR A 47 -30.46 -31.92 -7.86
C THR A 47 -29.97 -32.19 -6.44
N GLY A 48 -30.08 -33.43 -5.96
CA GLY A 48 -29.41 -33.93 -4.77
C GLY A 48 -27.91 -34.07 -5.03
N THR A 49 -27.19 -32.95 -4.97
CA THR A 49 -25.71 -32.89 -5.00
C THR A 49 -25.10 -33.76 -3.89
N ASN A 50 -25.04 -35.07 -4.10
CA ASN A 50 -24.11 -35.98 -3.43
C ASN A 50 -22.73 -35.78 -4.05
N VAL A 51 -22.19 -34.57 -3.93
CA VAL A 51 -20.76 -34.36 -4.12
C VAL A 51 -20.11 -35.11 -2.98
N ASP A 52 -19.49 -36.24 -3.33
CA ASP A 52 -18.73 -37.10 -2.44
C ASP A 52 -17.99 -36.25 -1.39
N PRO A 53 -18.31 -36.44 -0.08
CA PRO A 53 -17.74 -35.63 0.99
C PRO A 53 -16.21 -35.66 1.00
N GLU A 54 -15.62 -36.75 0.51
CA GLU A 54 -14.18 -36.89 0.39
C GLU A 54 -13.60 -35.95 -0.69
N LYS A 55 -14.25 -35.85 -1.86
CA LYS A 55 -13.86 -34.91 -2.93
C LYS A 55 -14.01 -33.45 -2.48
N ARG A 56 -15.05 -33.15 -1.71
CA ARG A 56 -15.23 -31.83 -1.08
C ARG A 56 -14.10 -31.49 -0.13
N ARG A 57 -13.69 -32.44 0.71
CA ARG A 57 -12.60 -32.26 1.68
C ARG A 57 -11.26 -32.08 0.99
N THR A 58 -11.01 -32.85 -0.07
CA THR A 58 -9.80 -32.75 -0.90
C THR A 58 -9.73 -31.42 -1.64
N PHE A 59 -10.82 -30.96 -2.25
CA PHE A 59 -10.87 -29.64 -2.89
C PHE A 59 -10.62 -28.51 -1.87
N GLY A 60 -11.25 -28.57 -0.70
CA GLY A 60 -11.03 -27.58 0.36
C GLY A 60 -9.58 -27.51 0.82
N ARG A 61 -8.91 -28.67 0.99
CA ARG A 61 -7.48 -28.74 1.33
C ARG A 61 -6.59 -28.10 0.25
N TRP A 62 -6.81 -28.44 -1.01
CA TRP A 62 -6.04 -27.87 -2.13
C TRP A 62 -6.26 -26.37 -2.27
N ALA A 63 -7.51 -25.90 -2.13
CA ALA A 63 -7.83 -24.49 -2.14
C ALA A 63 -7.09 -23.76 -1.00
N ILE A 64 -7.20 -24.22 0.25
CA ILE A 64 -6.50 -23.59 1.38
C ILE A 64 -4.99 -23.58 1.14
N GLY A 65 -4.41 -24.69 0.68
CA GLY A 65 -2.98 -24.78 0.38
C GLY A 65 -2.50 -23.75 -0.65
N LEU A 66 -3.25 -23.58 -1.75
CA LEU A 66 -2.95 -22.59 -2.79
C LEU A 66 -3.02 -21.15 -2.24
N HIS A 67 -4.01 -20.84 -1.41
CA HIS A 67 -4.17 -19.51 -0.84
C HIS A 67 -3.05 -19.19 0.15
N VAL A 68 -2.66 -20.15 1.00
CA VAL A 68 -1.52 -20.01 1.90
C VAL A 68 -0.21 -19.82 1.12
N ALA A 69 0.02 -20.62 0.07
CA ALA A 69 1.21 -20.50 -0.76
C ALA A 69 1.31 -19.12 -1.44
N ALA A 70 0.19 -18.59 -1.93
CA ALA A 70 0.14 -17.26 -2.53
C ALA A 70 0.47 -16.15 -1.51
N LEU A 71 -0.08 -16.22 -0.29
CA LEU A 71 0.23 -15.27 0.78
C LEU A 71 1.71 -15.29 1.15
N VAL A 72 2.30 -16.49 1.29
CA VAL A 72 3.72 -16.66 1.58
C VAL A 72 4.58 -16.07 0.45
N ALA A 73 4.22 -16.33 -0.81
CA ALA A 73 4.96 -15.80 -1.96
C ALA A 73 4.95 -14.26 -2.00
N VAL A 74 3.79 -13.63 -1.75
CA VAL A 74 3.66 -12.17 -1.70
C VAL A 74 4.46 -11.59 -0.53
N PHE A 75 4.40 -12.22 0.65
CA PHE A 75 5.19 -11.81 1.81
C PHE A 75 6.70 -11.82 1.51
N LEU A 76 7.20 -12.94 0.96
CA LEU A 76 8.61 -13.08 0.61
C LEU A 76 9.04 -12.09 -0.46
N LEU A 77 8.23 -11.87 -1.49
CA LEU A 77 8.50 -10.88 -2.54
C LEU A 77 8.67 -9.47 -1.94
N LEU A 78 7.79 -9.06 -1.03
CA LEU A 78 7.86 -7.75 -0.38
C LEU A 78 9.12 -7.61 0.49
N VAL A 79 9.45 -8.64 1.28
CA VAL A 79 10.66 -8.63 2.12
C VAL A 79 11.93 -8.58 1.27
N VAL A 80 12.00 -9.32 0.17
CA VAL A 80 13.16 -9.32 -0.74
C VAL A 80 13.33 -7.97 -1.43
N LEU A 81 12.25 -7.35 -1.90
CA LEU A 81 12.32 -6.11 -2.66
C LEU A 81 12.52 -4.85 -1.79
N LYS A 82 12.02 -4.85 -0.55
CA LYS A 82 12.02 -3.65 0.30
C LYS A 82 12.83 -3.79 1.60
N GLY A 83 13.42 -4.96 1.86
CA GLY A 83 14.23 -5.22 3.04
C GLY A 83 13.41 -5.43 4.33
N SER A 84 14.12 -5.62 5.45
CA SER A 84 13.51 -5.93 6.75
C SER A 84 12.71 -4.77 7.38
N THR A 85 12.92 -3.53 6.92
CA THR A 85 12.15 -2.36 7.37
C THR A 85 10.71 -2.36 6.86
N ALA A 86 10.41 -3.14 5.82
CA ALA A 86 9.07 -3.22 5.23
C ALA A 86 8.17 -4.31 5.84
N ILE A 87 8.60 -5.01 6.90
CA ILE A 87 7.83 -6.12 7.51
C ILE A 87 6.42 -5.68 7.92
N GLY A 88 6.27 -4.49 8.51
CA GLY A 88 4.94 -3.97 8.90
C GLY A 88 4.01 -3.75 7.71
N LEU A 89 4.54 -3.18 6.62
CA LEU A 89 3.84 -3.00 5.35
C LEU A 89 3.51 -4.34 4.68
N ALA A 90 4.44 -5.29 4.72
CA ALA A 90 4.24 -6.64 4.19
C ALA A 90 3.12 -7.38 4.92
N LEU A 91 3.05 -7.26 6.25
CA LEU A 91 1.96 -7.84 7.06
C LEU A 91 0.61 -7.22 6.73
N LEU A 92 0.54 -5.88 6.58
CA LEU A 92 -0.70 -5.20 6.20
C LEU A 92 -1.17 -5.63 4.81
N GLY A 93 -0.25 -5.72 3.85
CA GLY A 93 -0.53 -6.22 2.50
C GLY A 93 -1.02 -7.67 2.50
N CYS A 94 -0.41 -8.54 3.31
CA CYS A 94 -0.85 -9.93 3.47
C CYS A 94 -2.24 -10.04 4.10
N ALA A 95 -2.56 -9.20 5.08
CA ALA A 95 -3.88 -9.17 5.70
C ALA A 95 -4.96 -8.77 4.70
N ALA A 96 -4.73 -7.70 3.93
CA ALA A 96 -5.66 -7.24 2.89
C ALA A 96 -5.84 -8.31 1.79
N LEU A 97 -4.75 -8.92 1.32
CA LEU A 97 -4.80 -10.00 0.34
C LEU A 97 -5.55 -11.21 0.88
N GLY A 98 -5.33 -11.57 2.14
CA GLY A 98 -6.02 -12.66 2.83
C GLY A 98 -7.53 -12.46 2.89
N VAL A 99 -7.99 -11.25 3.19
CA VAL A 99 -9.42 -10.90 3.18
C VAL A 99 -10.01 -11.01 1.78
N ALA A 100 -9.33 -10.44 0.76
CA ALA A 100 -9.78 -10.52 -0.62
C ALA A 100 -9.87 -11.99 -1.11
N MET A 101 -8.90 -12.80 -0.71
CA MET A 101 -8.86 -14.24 -0.96
C MET A 101 -10.02 -14.99 -0.30
N LEU A 102 -10.34 -14.69 0.97
CA LEU A 102 -11.49 -15.27 1.67
C LEU A 102 -12.82 -14.90 1.00
N ILE A 103 -12.97 -13.65 0.55
CA ILE A 103 -14.14 -13.18 -0.19
C ILE A 103 -14.26 -13.92 -1.53
N GLY A 104 -13.17 -14.01 -2.29
CA GLY A 104 -13.12 -14.76 -3.55
C GLY A 104 -13.47 -16.23 -3.38
N TRP A 105 -12.99 -16.87 -2.30
CA TRP A 105 -13.37 -18.23 -1.94
C TRP A 105 -14.86 -18.36 -1.57
N ALA A 106 -15.41 -17.44 -0.78
CA ALA A 106 -16.82 -17.43 -0.42
C ALA A 106 -17.72 -17.29 -1.66
N ILE A 107 -17.39 -16.38 -2.58
CA ILE A 107 -18.13 -16.20 -3.83
C ILE A 107 -18.00 -17.44 -4.71
N SER A 108 -16.79 -17.99 -4.87
CA SER A 108 -16.53 -19.18 -5.68
C SER A 108 -17.29 -20.41 -5.16
N THR A 109 -17.42 -20.58 -3.84
CA THR A 109 -18.20 -21.68 -3.25
C THR A 109 -19.71 -21.49 -3.37
N LEU A 110 -20.21 -20.25 -3.32
CA LEU A 110 -21.62 -19.92 -3.53
C LEU A 110 -22.03 -20.08 -5.00
N VAL A 111 -21.21 -19.57 -5.92
CA VAL A 111 -21.46 -19.63 -7.38
C VAL A 111 -21.22 -21.03 -7.92
N GLY A 112 -20.17 -21.72 -7.47
CA GLY A 112 -19.87 -23.11 -7.85
C GLY A 112 -20.93 -24.11 -7.38
N ARG A 113 -21.74 -23.76 -6.37
CA ARG A 113 -22.93 -24.51 -5.98
C ARG A 113 -24.12 -24.34 -6.93
N ALA A 114 -24.22 -23.18 -7.60
CA ALA A 114 -25.35 -22.85 -8.47
C ALA A 114 -25.11 -23.19 -9.95
N LEU A 115 -23.86 -23.20 -10.41
CA LEU A 115 -23.51 -23.15 -11.84
C LEU A 115 -22.47 -24.19 -12.27
N LEU A 116 -22.77 -25.48 -12.14
CA LEU A 116 -22.35 -26.55 -13.08
C LEU A 116 -21.31 -27.61 -12.66
N PRO A 117 -21.44 -28.82 -13.27
CA PRO A 117 -20.44 -29.89 -13.32
C PRO A 117 -19.13 -29.45 -14.00
N ARG A 118 -17.99 -29.99 -13.53
CA ARG A 118 -16.60 -29.98 -14.07
C ARG A 118 -16.01 -28.66 -14.61
N ALA A 119 -16.68 -27.94 -15.51
CA ALA A 119 -16.24 -26.64 -16.05
C ALA A 119 -16.30 -25.51 -15.01
N GLY A 120 -17.24 -25.59 -14.06
CA GLY A 120 -17.36 -24.61 -12.96
C GLY A 120 -16.12 -24.54 -12.07
N VAL A 121 -15.34 -25.63 -11.96
CA VAL A 121 -14.12 -25.70 -11.14
C VAL A 121 -13.00 -24.83 -11.74
N ILE A 122 -12.89 -24.77 -13.07
CA ILE A 122 -11.85 -23.98 -13.74
C ILE A 122 -12.15 -22.49 -13.57
N VAL A 123 -13.39 -22.06 -13.80
CA VAL A 123 -13.81 -20.66 -13.61
C VAL A 123 -13.69 -20.25 -12.14
N ALA A 124 -14.05 -21.15 -11.22
CA ALA A 124 -13.93 -20.98 -9.78
C ALA A 124 -12.49 -20.79 -9.27
N LEU A 125 -11.48 -21.25 -10.03
CA LEU A 125 -10.06 -21.09 -9.70
C LEU A 125 -9.41 -19.92 -10.45
N VAL A 126 -9.74 -19.74 -11.72
CA VAL A 126 -9.08 -18.74 -12.58
C VAL A 126 -9.52 -17.32 -12.23
N VAL A 127 -10.81 -17.09 -11.98
CA VAL A 127 -11.33 -15.74 -11.70
C VAL A 127 -10.73 -15.16 -10.41
N PRO A 128 -10.73 -15.86 -9.27
CA PRO A 128 -10.08 -15.35 -8.06
C PRO A 128 -8.58 -15.15 -8.21
N ALA A 129 -7.89 -16.00 -8.98
CA ALA A 129 -6.47 -15.85 -9.23
C ALA A 129 -6.16 -14.57 -10.03
N ILE A 130 -6.91 -14.29 -11.09
CA ILE A 130 -6.76 -13.06 -11.88
C ILE A 130 -7.10 -11.83 -11.03
N SER A 131 -8.22 -11.85 -10.30
CA SER A 131 -8.61 -10.75 -9.42
C SER A 131 -7.55 -10.49 -8.33
N ALA A 132 -7.00 -11.54 -7.71
CA ALA A 132 -5.93 -11.41 -6.74
C ALA A 132 -4.66 -10.84 -7.36
N PHE A 133 -4.32 -11.23 -8.60
CA PHE A 133 -3.15 -10.71 -9.30
C PHE A 133 -3.30 -9.23 -9.64
N LEU A 134 -4.48 -8.81 -10.10
CA LEU A 134 -4.79 -7.41 -10.39
C LEU A 134 -4.79 -6.55 -9.12
N LEU A 135 -5.42 -7.03 -8.04
CA LEU A 135 -5.41 -6.36 -6.74
C LEU A 135 -4.00 -6.27 -6.15
N ALA A 136 -3.23 -7.36 -6.20
CA ALA A 136 -1.84 -7.36 -5.73
C ALA A 136 -0.99 -6.38 -6.57
N GLY A 137 -1.17 -6.36 -7.89
CA GLY A 137 -0.48 -5.43 -8.77
C GLY A 137 -0.82 -3.97 -8.50
N THR A 138 -2.09 -3.64 -8.28
CA THR A 138 -2.51 -2.26 -7.97
C THR A 138 -2.08 -1.83 -6.56
N CYS A 139 -2.19 -2.71 -5.55
CA CYS A 139 -1.66 -2.45 -4.23
C CYS A 139 -0.14 -2.27 -4.25
N PHE A 140 0.58 -3.09 -5.03
CA PHE A 140 2.04 -2.96 -5.17
C PHE A 140 2.42 -1.66 -5.87
N ALA A 141 1.72 -1.28 -6.94
CA ALA A 141 1.94 0.00 -7.63
C ALA A 141 1.71 1.19 -6.68
N LEU A 142 0.61 1.18 -5.93
CA LEU A 142 0.32 2.18 -4.90
C LEU A 142 1.41 2.22 -3.84
N LEU A 143 1.78 1.09 -3.25
CA LEU A 143 2.84 1.03 -2.25
C LEU A 143 4.19 1.47 -2.81
N ASN A 144 4.50 1.17 -4.07
CA ASN A 144 5.74 1.62 -4.68
C ASN A 144 5.75 3.15 -4.89
N THR A 145 4.58 3.77 -5.07
CA THR A 145 4.47 5.24 -5.07
C THR A 145 4.50 5.86 -3.67
N SER A 146 4.10 5.11 -2.63
CA SER A 146 4.03 5.61 -1.24
C SER A 146 5.29 5.34 -0.42
N VAL A 147 6.06 4.29 -0.75
CA VAL A 147 7.33 3.99 -0.12
C VAL A 147 8.39 4.82 -0.82
N SER A 148 8.62 6.02 -0.30
CA SER A 148 9.74 6.87 -0.69
C SER A 148 11.02 6.05 -0.71
N THR A 149 11.92 6.37 -1.65
CA THR A 149 13.29 5.87 -1.65
C THR A 149 13.87 5.96 -0.23
N PRO A 150 14.56 4.91 0.27
CA PRO A 150 15.22 4.97 1.56
C PRO A 150 16.03 6.27 1.65
N PRO A 151 16.00 6.99 2.79
CA PRO A 151 16.75 8.22 2.91
C PRO A 151 18.23 7.91 2.70
N ARG A 152 18.87 8.75 1.90
CA ARG A 152 20.31 8.72 1.73
C ARG A 152 20.97 9.24 3.00
N PRO A 153 22.03 8.58 3.51
CA PRO A 153 22.83 9.16 4.56
C PRO A 153 23.53 10.42 4.04
N GLY A 154 23.85 11.33 4.94
CA GLY A 154 24.57 12.54 4.60
C GLY A 154 25.07 13.28 5.82
N SER A 155 25.55 14.48 5.60
CA SER A 155 25.96 15.42 6.63
C SER A 155 25.34 16.79 6.39
N VAL A 156 25.09 17.51 7.46
CA VAL A 156 24.70 18.91 7.41
C VAL A 156 25.58 19.72 8.35
N GLN A 157 25.87 20.95 7.96
CA GLN A 157 26.54 21.96 8.79
C GLN A 157 25.64 23.18 8.87
N LEU A 158 25.43 23.69 10.08
CA LEU A 158 24.71 24.92 10.33
C LEU A 158 25.66 25.96 10.91
N GLU A 159 25.60 27.16 10.36
CA GLU A 159 26.20 28.36 10.91
C GLU A 159 25.09 29.38 11.18
N ILE A 160 25.05 29.94 12.39
CA ILE A 160 24.21 31.08 12.75
C ILE A 160 25.15 32.23 13.10
N LEU A 161 25.00 33.36 12.42
CA LEU A 161 25.87 34.53 12.57
C LEU A 161 25.38 35.46 13.67
N ALA A 162 24.06 35.67 13.74
CA ALA A 162 23.45 36.62 14.67
C ALA A 162 21.99 36.23 14.96
N PRO A 163 21.44 36.68 16.12
CA PRO A 163 22.13 37.29 17.26
C PRO A 163 22.90 36.29 18.13
N ARG A 164 22.71 34.99 17.91
CA ARG A 164 23.40 33.92 18.66
C ARG A 164 24.36 33.19 17.73
N ALA A 165 25.65 33.45 17.90
CA ALA A 165 26.67 32.74 17.12
C ALA A 165 26.63 31.24 17.43
N PHE A 166 26.53 30.42 16.40
CA PHE A 166 26.56 28.96 16.50
C PHE A 166 27.22 28.38 15.25
N GLU A 167 28.04 27.37 15.43
CA GLU A 167 28.55 26.54 14.34
C GLU A 167 28.51 25.08 14.79
N GLY A 168 27.90 24.22 13.99
CA GLY A 168 27.75 22.80 14.32
C GLY A 168 27.50 21.96 13.09
N SER A 169 27.84 20.67 13.18
CA SER A 169 27.62 19.71 12.10
C SER A 169 27.17 18.36 12.66
N GLY A 170 26.47 17.59 11.83
CA GLY A 170 25.95 16.29 12.22
C GLY A 170 25.47 15.46 11.05
N ALA A 171 25.09 14.22 11.35
CA ALA A 171 24.52 13.32 10.36
C ALA A 171 23.16 13.84 9.86
N ALA A 172 22.86 13.56 8.60
CA ALA A 172 21.61 13.93 7.95
C ALA A 172 20.96 12.73 7.25
N SER A 173 19.64 12.78 7.15
CA SER A 173 18.83 11.87 6.32
C SER A 173 18.22 12.68 5.18
N CYS A 174 18.60 12.33 3.96
CA CYS A 174 18.20 13.05 2.75
C CYS A 174 17.17 12.26 1.95
N TYR A 175 16.03 12.87 1.67
CA TYR A 175 14.96 12.32 0.85
C TYR A 175 14.98 13.03 -0.50
N VAL A 176 15.26 12.29 -1.57
CA VAL A 176 15.27 12.83 -2.94
C VAL A 176 13.86 12.70 -3.52
N GLY A 177 13.29 13.80 -4.01
CA GLY A 177 11.96 13.80 -4.62
C GLY A 177 11.88 12.86 -5.82
N GLY A 178 10.91 11.95 -5.84
CA GLY A 178 10.77 10.87 -6.83
C GLY A 178 10.34 11.31 -8.25
N GLY A 179 10.82 12.46 -8.74
CA GLY A 179 10.49 12.98 -10.07
C GLY A 179 10.74 14.48 -10.28
N SER A 180 11.10 15.23 -9.24
CA SER A 180 11.52 16.64 -9.32
C SER A 180 12.94 16.78 -8.77
N VAL A 181 13.72 17.70 -9.34
CA VAL A 181 15.04 18.09 -8.81
C VAL A 181 14.81 18.70 -7.43
N GLY A 182 15.08 17.96 -6.36
CA GLY A 182 14.82 18.43 -5.02
C GLY A 182 15.22 17.44 -3.93
N VAL A 183 15.56 18.00 -2.77
CA VAL A 183 15.99 17.28 -1.59
C VAL A 183 15.24 17.80 -0.37
N GLN A 184 14.82 16.88 0.50
CA GLN A 184 14.47 17.18 1.87
C GLN A 184 15.56 16.61 2.78
N VAL A 185 16.22 17.46 3.55
CA VAL A 185 17.29 17.06 4.47
C VAL A 185 16.80 17.27 5.89
N ASN A 186 16.86 16.21 6.70
CA ASN A 186 16.59 16.26 8.13
C ASN A 186 17.86 15.89 8.88
N SER A 187 18.32 16.75 9.77
CA SER A 187 19.52 16.48 10.55
C SER A 187 19.22 15.73 11.85
N GLY A 188 20.21 14.98 12.32
CA GLY A 188 20.33 14.67 13.74
C GLY A 188 20.76 15.91 14.55
N PRO A 189 21.10 15.72 15.83
CA PRO A 189 21.64 16.79 16.66
C PRO A 189 22.95 17.36 16.08
N LEU A 190 23.04 18.68 15.93
CA LEU A 190 24.20 19.41 15.40
C LEU A 190 25.11 19.97 16.50
N GLY A 191 24.61 19.97 17.74
CA GLY A 191 25.22 20.64 18.88
C GLY A 191 24.14 21.20 19.80
N THR A 192 24.51 22.15 20.67
CA THR A 192 23.57 22.80 21.58
C THR A 192 23.65 24.32 21.47
N LEU A 193 22.51 25.00 21.43
CA LEU A 193 22.39 26.45 21.49
C LEU A 193 21.59 26.85 22.72
N GLY A 194 22.21 27.59 23.65
CA GLY A 194 21.56 27.90 24.93
C GLY A 194 21.20 26.65 25.74
N GLY A 195 22.01 25.59 25.65
CA GLY A 195 21.78 24.32 26.34
C GLY A 195 20.73 23.40 25.70
N LYS A 196 20.06 23.83 24.62
CA LYS A 196 19.07 23.03 23.89
C LYS A 196 19.71 22.34 22.68
N PRO A 197 19.49 21.02 22.47
CA PRO A 197 19.94 20.35 21.25
C PRO A 197 19.36 21.02 20.02
N LEU A 198 20.18 21.19 18.98
CA LEU A 198 19.78 21.87 17.76
C LEU A 198 19.73 20.89 16.59
N SER A 199 18.67 20.96 15.79
CA SER A 199 18.56 20.24 14.51
C SER A 199 17.99 21.15 13.41
N VAL A 200 18.13 20.73 12.17
CA VAL A 200 17.69 21.46 10.97
C VAL A 200 16.83 20.54 10.11
N SER A 201 15.73 21.09 9.61
CA SER A 201 14.99 20.53 8.47
C SER A 201 15.00 21.54 7.34
N LEU A 202 15.43 21.10 6.17
CA LEU A 202 15.35 21.90 4.95
C LEU A 202 14.63 21.11 3.87
N SER A 203 13.84 21.79 3.07
CA SER A 203 13.31 21.24 1.82
C SER A 203 13.59 22.22 0.71
N TRP A 204 14.29 21.75 -0.32
CA TRP A 204 14.54 22.49 -1.53
C TRP A 204 14.00 21.69 -2.71
N TYR A 205 13.11 22.31 -3.46
CA TYR A 205 12.64 21.78 -4.74
C TYR A 205 13.03 22.81 -5.78
N GLY A 206 14.07 22.52 -6.56
CA GLY A 206 14.56 23.42 -7.60
C GLY A 206 13.53 23.63 -8.71
N ASP A 207 13.78 24.66 -9.52
CA ASP A 207 13.11 24.80 -10.81
C ASP A 207 13.59 23.64 -11.70
N ASP A 208 12.73 22.67 -11.95
CA ASP A 208 13.04 21.63 -12.93
C ASP A 208 13.12 22.31 -14.31
N PRO A 209 14.27 22.29 -15.00
CA PRO A 209 14.42 22.96 -16.29
C PRO A 209 13.48 22.43 -17.38
N ASN A 210 12.87 21.25 -17.16
CA ASN A 210 11.88 20.65 -18.05
C ASN A 210 10.42 20.88 -17.58
N ASN A 211 10.22 21.48 -16.41
CA ASN A 211 8.91 21.79 -15.85
C ASN A 211 8.76 23.31 -15.67
N PRO A 212 7.90 23.98 -16.46
CA PRO A 212 7.73 25.44 -16.40
C PRO A 212 7.00 25.92 -15.14
N ALA A 213 6.59 25.03 -14.24
CA ALA A 213 6.04 25.41 -12.94
C ALA A 213 7.19 25.86 -12.02
N PRO A 214 7.09 27.04 -11.38
CA PRO A 214 8.12 27.50 -10.44
C PRO A 214 8.28 26.49 -9.31
N ALA A 215 9.52 26.33 -8.85
CA ALA A 215 9.94 25.63 -7.65
C ALA A 215 8.85 25.69 -6.58
N SER A 216 8.31 24.53 -6.20
CA SER A 216 7.14 24.41 -5.31
C SER A 216 7.39 24.84 -3.87
N GLY A 217 8.56 25.40 -3.57
CA GLY A 217 8.89 26.09 -2.33
C GLY A 217 10.24 25.65 -1.80
N THR A 218 11.03 26.61 -1.34
CA THR A 218 12.16 26.34 -0.44
C THR A 218 11.69 26.60 0.98
N SER A 219 11.88 25.64 1.89
CA SER A 219 11.60 25.79 3.31
C SER A 219 12.84 25.46 4.13
N LEU A 220 12.99 26.18 5.24
CA LEU A 220 14.07 25.98 6.21
C LEU A 220 13.52 26.20 7.62
N SER A 221 13.74 25.22 8.49
CA SER A 221 13.40 25.30 9.89
C SER A 221 14.57 24.82 10.75
N VAL A 222 14.89 25.60 11.78
CA VAL A 222 15.89 25.28 12.80
C VAL A 222 15.14 24.96 14.09
N PHE A 223 15.28 23.76 14.61
CA PHE A 223 14.59 23.31 15.81
C PHE A 223 15.53 23.30 17.01
N LEU A 224 15.02 23.75 18.15
CA LEU A 224 15.68 23.66 19.45
C LEU A 224 14.85 22.72 20.31
N ASP A 225 15.36 21.51 20.56
CA ASP A 225 14.63 20.50 21.29
C ASP A 225 14.42 20.94 22.74
N ALA A 226 13.19 20.76 23.24
CA ALA A 226 12.74 21.26 24.54
C ALA A 226 13.12 20.34 25.70
N THR A 227 13.96 19.32 25.47
CA THR A 227 14.26 18.26 26.45
C THR A 227 15.07 18.72 27.67
N GLY A 228 15.47 19.99 27.74
CA GLY A 228 16.14 20.56 28.92
C GLY A 228 15.22 21.44 29.77
N GLU A 229 15.29 21.31 31.10
CA GLU A 229 14.64 22.18 32.10
C GLU A 229 15.19 23.63 32.12
N GLY A 230 15.63 24.15 30.97
CA GLY A 230 16.25 25.48 30.81
C GLY A 230 15.29 26.52 30.23
N GLU A 231 15.55 27.78 30.60
CA GLU A 231 14.84 29.04 30.32
C GLU A 231 13.87 29.10 29.12
N ALA A 232 12.82 29.92 29.32
CA ALA A 232 11.90 30.38 28.29
C ALA A 232 12.69 30.94 27.09
N GLY A 233 12.61 30.25 25.97
CA GLY A 233 13.31 30.60 24.74
C GLY A 233 12.66 29.89 23.56
N PRO A 234 12.99 30.30 22.33
CA PRO A 234 12.33 29.79 21.14
C PRO A 234 12.54 28.28 20.98
N THR A 235 11.50 27.60 20.52
CA THR A 235 11.49 26.14 20.22
C THR A 235 11.85 25.87 18.77
N SER A 236 11.62 26.83 17.88
CA SER A 236 11.98 26.74 16.48
C SER A 236 12.15 28.13 15.86
N PHE A 237 12.92 28.20 14.78
CA PHE A 237 13.00 29.32 13.86
C PHE A 237 12.60 28.84 12.47
N SER A 238 11.68 29.54 11.82
CA SER A 238 11.12 29.13 10.53
C SER A 238 10.98 30.30 9.56
N VAL A 239 10.83 29.97 8.27
CA VAL A 239 10.58 30.94 7.19
C VAL A 239 9.28 31.71 7.46
N ILE A 240 9.35 33.03 7.36
CA ILE A 240 8.21 33.96 7.35
C ILE A 240 8.23 34.80 6.07
N PHE A 241 7.21 35.64 5.84
CA PHE A 241 7.09 36.44 4.63
C PHE A 241 8.27 37.41 4.38
N SER A 242 9.02 37.78 5.42
CA SER A 242 10.20 38.65 5.33
C SER A 242 11.53 37.90 5.29
N THR A 243 11.52 36.57 5.41
CA THR A 243 12.74 35.76 5.34
C THR A 243 13.28 35.78 3.92
N LYS A 244 14.58 36.04 3.77
CA LYS A 244 15.28 35.88 2.50
C LYS A 244 16.05 34.58 2.52
N LEU A 245 15.88 33.78 1.48
CA LEU A 245 16.62 32.54 1.26
C LEU A 245 17.40 32.66 -0.05
N VAL A 246 18.67 32.30 -0.02
CA VAL A 246 19.53 32.20 -1.20
C VAL A 246 20.06 30.78 -1.25
N VAL A 247 19.69 30.05 -2.29
CA VAL A 247 20.08 28.65 -2.45
C VAL A 247 21.09 28.53 -3.59
N ASP A 248 22.20 27.85 -3.30
CA ASP A 248 23.19 27.41 -4.26
C ASP A 248 23.32 25.89 -4.14
N ALA A 249 22.57 25.16 -4.96
CA ALA A 249 22.52 23.70 -4.94
C ALA A 249 23.13 23.13 -6.23
N ALA A 250 23.82 22.00 -6.10
CA ALA A 250 24.27 21.24 -7.25
C ALA A 250 23.06 20.81 -8.12
N PRO A 251 23.26 20.53 -9.42
CA PRO A 251 22.17 20.15 -10.33
C PRO A 251 21.38 18.90 -9.91
N ASP A 252 21.99 18.01 -9.11
CA ASP A 252 21.35 16.82 -8.55
C ASP A 252 20.62 17.08 -7.22
N GLY A 253 20.79 18.28 -6.64
CA GLY A 253 20.27 18.67 -5.33
C GLY A 253 20.93 17.95 -4.14
N LEU A 254 21.89 17.06 -4.36
CA LEU A 254 22.47 16.23 -3.30
C LEU A 254 23.48 17.00 -2.44
N THR A 255 24.08 18.04 -3.01
CA THR A 255 24.94 18.98 -2.30
C THR A 255 24.46 20.40 -2.50
N GLY A 256 24.68 21.25 -1.52
CA GLY A 256 24.37 22.67 -1.66
C GLY A 256 24.48 23.45 -0.37
N THR A 257 24.21 24.73 -0.52
CA THR A 257 24.22 25.74 0.54
C THR A 257 22.93 26.55 0.46
N ILE A 258 22.30 26.79 1.61
CA ILE A 258 21.22 27.75 1.75
C ILE A 258 21.63 28.83 2.74
N GLY A 259 21.82 30.04 2.24
CA GLY A 259 21.94 31.25 3.06
C GLY A 259 20.54 31.72 3.46
N PHE A 260 20.38 32.14 4.71
CA PHE A 260 19.12 32.67 5.21
C PHE A 260 19.32 33.96 6.00
N GLU A 261 18.41 34.91 5.80
CA GLU A 261 18.30 36.13 6.59
C GLU A 261 16.89 36.27 7.15
N GLY A 262 16.78 36.44 8.46
CA GLY A 262 15.50 36.71 9.12
C GLY A 262 14.59 35.49 9.25
N LEU A 263 15.13 34.31 9.59
CA LEU A 263 14.28 33.24 10.13
C LEU A 263 13.77 33.69 11.49
N ALA A 264 12.45 33.62 11.70
CA ALA A 264 11.83 34.14 12.91
C ALA A 264 11.47 33.01 13.87
N SER A 265 11.67 33.25 15.16
CA SER A 265 11.24 32.34 16.21
C SER A 265 9.73 32.20 16.23
N GLU A 266 9.23 31.00 16.51
CA GLU A 266 7.82 30.85 16.90
C GLU A 266 7.54 31.61 18.21
N PRO A 267 6.44 32.37 18.30
CA PRO A 267 6.10 33.11 19.50
C PRO A 267 5.83 32.15 20.66
N SER A 268 6.72 32.14 21.66
CA SER A 268 6.63 31.28 22.84
C SER A 268 5.97 31.95 24.06
N GLY A 269 5.23 33.05 23.84
CA GLY A 269 4.58 33.83 24.91
C GLY A 269 3.19 33.31 25.30
N ALA A 270 2.76 33.63 26.51
CA ALA A 270 1.37 33.41 26.93
C ALA A 270 0.40 34.22 26.03
N PRO A 271 -0.82 33.71 25.77
CA PRO A 271 -1.81 34.43 24.97
C PRO A 271 -2.00 35.87 25.48
N GLY A 272 -1.76 36.86 24.62
CA GLY A 272 -1.94 38.29 24.95
C GLY A 272 -0.67 39.05 25.32
N GLN A 273 0.51 38.41 25.36
CA GLN A 273 1.77 39.15 25.45
C GLN A 273 2.38 39.41 24.06
N PRO A 274 2.68 40.68 23.71
CA PRO A 274 3.44 40.97 22.49
C PRO A 274 4.85 40.43 22.67
N THR A 275 5.16 39.34 21.98
CA THR A 275 6.53 38.86 21.83
C THR A 275 7.03 39.31 20.47
N THR A 276 8.08 40.13 20.44
CA THR A 276 8.80 40.41 19.20
C THR A 276 9.56 39.15 18.84
N PRO A 277 9.30 38.52 17.69
CA PRO A 277 10.02 37.31 17.29
C PRO A 277 11.53 37.58 17.23
N GLU A 278 12.32 36.69 17.82
CA GLU A 278 13.77 36.69 17.64
C GLU A 278 14.05 36.27 16.20
N VAL A 279 14.90 37.01 15.49
CA VAL A 279 15.27 36.71 14.10
C VAL A 279 16.72 36.28 14.03
N ILE A 280 17.01 35.20 13.30
CA ILE A 280 18.37 34.70 13.08
C ILE A 280 18.75 34.76 11.59
N SER A 281 20.05 34.87 11.35
CA SER A 281 20.66 34.80 10.01
C SER A 281 21.87 33.88 10.01
N GLY A 282 22.14 33.22 8.88
CA GLY A 282 23.17 32.20 8.82
C GLY A 282 23.18 31.42 7.50
N SER A 283 23.79 30.24 7.54
CA SER A 283 23.87 29.34 6.39
C SER A 283 23.72 27.87 6.81
N VAL A 284 23.19 27.04 5.91
CA VAL A 284 23.17 25.58 6.04
C VAL A 284 23.84 24.98 4.82
N ASN A 285 24.85 24.15 5.04
CA ASN A 285 25.50 23.34 4.00
C ASN A 285 25.06 21.89 4.16
N TRP A 286 24.65 21.23 3.08
CA TRP A 286 24.32 19.80 3.10
C TRP A 286 25.11 19.02 2.06
N ASN A 287 25.33 17.75 2.37
CA ASN A 287 25.93 16.77 1.48
C ASN A 287 25.26 15.40 1.71
N CYS A 288 24.65 14.86 0.67
CA CYS A 288 23.94 13.58 0.67
C CYS A 288 24.65 12.56 -0.23
N GLU A 289 24.87 11.35 0.28
CA GLU A 289 25.57 10.25 -0.41
C GLU A 289 24.58 9.26 -1.07
#